data_AF-A0A7V0SCK3-F1
#
_entry.id   AF-A0A7V0SCK3-F1
#
_cell.length_a   1.000
_cell.length_b   1.000
_cell.length_c   1.000
_cell.angle_alpha   90.00
_cell.angle_beta   90.00
_cell.angle_gamma   90.00
#
_symmetry.space_group_name_H-M   'P 1'
#
loop_
_entity.id
_entity.type
_entity.pdbx_description
1 polymer ?
#
loop_
_entity_poly.entity_id
_entity_poly.type
_entity_poly.pdbx_seq_one_letter_code
_entity_poly.pdbx_strand_id
1 'polypeptide(L)' 'MAMMSLICPACGAESKLSLVIDEYRGPRRCWKCHEYFTIHIKDNELVSCEPMTEEEYKQQQEIEELKNKFRK' A
#
# COMPACT_ATOMS: atom_id res chain seq x y z
N MET A 1 2.77 11.00 18.69
CA MET A 1 2.66 9.96 17.64
C MET A 1 1.36 10.22 16.90
N ALA A 2 1.42 10.69 15.66
CA ALA A 2 0.22 10.93 14.86
C ALA A 2 -0.38 9.59 14.44
N MET A 3 -1.63 9.32 14.85
CA MET A 3 -2.39 8.15 14.41
C MET A 3 -3.31 8.59 13.27
N MET A 4 -3.21 7.92 12.12
CA MET A 4 -4.12 8.14 10.99
C MET A 4 -5.13 6.99 10.89
N SER A 5 -6.33 7.29 10.43
CA SER A 5 -7.33 6.28 10.06
C SER A 5 -7.26 6.03 8.55
N LEU A 6 -6.90 4.82 8.17
CA LEU A 6 -6.97 4.35 6.78
C LEU A 6 -8.25 3.54 6.61
N ILE A 7 -9.14 3.99 5.72
CA ILE A 7 -10.38 3.29 5.38
C ILE A 7 -10.14 2.48 4.09
N CYS A 8 -10.42 1.18 4.14
CA CYS A 8 -10.33 0.33 2.95
C CYS A 8 -11.48 0.66 1.98
N PRO A 9 -11.22 1.01 0.71
CA PRO A 9 -12.26 1.37 -0.24
C PRO A 9 -13.16 0.19 -0.65
N ALA A 10 -12.68 -1.05 -0.54
CA ALA A 10 -13.45 -2.21 -0.97
C ALA A 10 -14.44 -2.74 0.09
N CYS A 11 -14.06 -2.70 1.38
CA CYS A 11 -14.88 -3.26 2.46
C CYS A 11 -15.25 -2.27 3.58
N GLY A 12 -14.79 -1.02 3.49
CA GLY A 12 -15.05 0.02 4.49
C GLY A 12 -14.37 -0.19 5.84
N ALA A 13 -13.41 -1.11 5.94
CA ALA A 13 -12.71 -1.37 7.19
C ALA A 13 -11.81 -0.18 7.57
N GLU A 14 -12.01 0.40 8.75
CA GLU A 14 -11.09 1.37 9.34
C GLU A 14 -9.87 0.63 9.92
N SER A 15 -8.68 1.16 9.68
CA SER A 15 -7.43 0.69 10.26
C SER A 15 -6.64 1.89 10.75
N LYS A 16 -6.36 1.91 12.06
CA LYS A 16 -5.52 2.95 12.66
C LYS A 16 -4.07 2.54 12.55
N LEU A 17 -3.24 3.38 11.93
CA LEU A 17 -1.81 3.16 11.81
C LEU A 17 -1.05 4.47 12.02
N SER A 18 0.21 4.36 12.42
CA SER A 18 1.13 5.49 12.51
C SER A 18 2.30 5.22 11.58
N LEU A 19 2.49 6.05 10.57
CA LEU A 19 3.69 5.98 9.75
C LEU A 19 4.84 6.69 10.46
N VAL A 20 6.03 6.09 10.37
CA VAL A 20 7.29 6.69 10.85
C VAL A 20 7.93 7.56 9.76
N ILE A 21 7.53 7.35 8.50
CA ILE A 21 8.05 8.06 7.32
C ILE A 21 7.03 9.07 6.82
N ASP A 22 7.53 10.15 6.21
CA ASP A 22 6.74 11.27 5.67
C ASP A 22 5.83 10.84 4.52
N GLU A 23 6.33 9.95 3.67
CA GLU A 23 5.61 9.38 2.54
C GLU A 23 5.82 7.87 2.46
N TYR A 24 4.73 7.12 2.32
CA TYR A 24 4.73 5.69 2.05
C TYR A 24 3.96 5.41 0.77
N ARG A 25 4.62 4.74 -0.18
CA ARG A 25 3.95 4.19 -1.36
C ARG A 25 4.29 2.72 -1.48
N GLY A 26 3.29 1.86 -1.47
CA GLY A 26 3.51 0.44 -1.61
C GLY A 26 2.24 -0.40 -1.52
N PRO A 27 2.36 -1.70 -1.79
CA PRO A 27 1.26 -2.62 -1.65
C PRO A 27 0.87 -2.73 -0.16
N ARG A 28 -0.42 -2.74 0.09
CA ARG A 28 -1.01 -2.99 1.39
C ARG A 28 -2.13 -3.99 1.25
N ARG A 29 -2.11 -4.98 2.13
CA ARG A 29 -3.18 -5.95 2.26
C ARG A 29 -4.19 -5.45 3.29
N CYS A 30 -5.47 -5.44 2.92
CA CYS A 30 -6.53 -5.16 3.88
C CYS A 30 -6.62 -6.28 4.91
N TRP A 31 -6.73 -5.93 6.20
CA TRP A 31 -6.85 -6.93 7.27
C TRP A 31 -8.19 -7.68 7.26
N LYS A 32 -9.25 -7.08 6.69
CA LYS A 32 -10.62 -7.62 6.70
C LYS A 32 -10.97 -8.39 5.42
N CYS A 33 -10.84 -7.77 4.25
CA CYS A 33 -11.15 -8.42 2.96
C CYS A 33 -9.96 -9.12 2.31
N HIS A 34 -8.75 -8.97 2.87
CA HIS A 34 -7.52 -9.56 2.34
C HIS A 34 -7.14 -9.16 0.91
N GLU A 35 -7.83 -8.19 0.31
CA GLU A 35 -7.50 -7.65 -0.99
C GLU A 35 -6.22 -6.80 -0.96
N TYR A 36 -5.55 -6.75 -2.10
CA TYR A 36 -4.32 -6.01 -2.31
C TYR A 36 -4.65 -4.63 -2.90
N PHE A 37 -4.09 -3.60 -2.29
CA PHE A 37 -4.24 -2.23 -2.75
C PHE A 37 -2.87 -1.59 -2.76
N THR A 38 -2.57 -0.78 -3.76
CA THR A 38 -1.44 0.14 -3.66
C THR A 38 -1.94 1.39 -2.95
N ILE A 39 -1.35 1.70 -1.79
CA ILE A 39 -1.66 2.92 -1.07
C ILE A 39 -0.53 3.91 -1.28
N HIS A 40 -0.88 5.18 -1.35
CA HIS A 40 0.04 6.29 -1.24
C HIS A 40 -0.41 7.12 -0.04
N ILE A 41 0.44 7.19 0.97
CA ILE A 41 0.24 7.98 2.17
C ILE A 41 1.31 9.06 2.17
N LYS A 42 0.91 10.30 2.44
CA LYS A 42 1.81 11.45 2.54
C LYS A 42 1.32 12.36 3.64
N ASP A 43 2.21 12.94 4.43
CA ASP A 43 1.86 13.85 5.54
C ASP A 43 0.87 13.19 6.54
N ASN A 44 1.02 11.89 6.77
CA ASN A 44 0.10 11.07 7.57
C ASN A 44 -1.37 11.00 7.06
N GLU A 45 -1.62 11.32 5.79
CA GLU A 45 -2.93 11.22 5.14
C GLU A 45 -2.91 10.26 3.96
N LEU A 46 -3.98 9.48 3.78
CA LEU A 46 -4.14 8.62 2.62
C LEU A 46 -4.41 9.48 1.38
N VAL A 47 -3.40 9.63 0.54
CA VAL A 47 -3.48 10.38 -0.72
C VAL A 47 -4.22 9.58 -1.79
N SER A 48 -3.83 8.31 -1.96
CA SER A 48 -4.40 7.43 -2.97
C SER A 48 -4.53 6.00 -2.45
N CYS A 49 -5.60 5.32 -2.84
CA CYS A 49 -5.78 3.89 -2.60
C CYS A 49 -6.36 3.25 -3.86
N GLU A 50 -5.50 2.60 -4.62
CA GLU A 50 -5.87 1.95 -5.87
C GLU A 50 -5.96 0.44 -5.64
N PRO A 51 -7.11 -0.19 -5.94
CA PRO A 51 -7.21 -1.65 -5.91
C PRO A 51 -6.22 -2.22 -6.90
N MET A 52 -5.50 -3.23 -6.45
CA MET A 52 -4.51 -3.91 -7.26
C MET A 52 -4.98 -5.33 -7.52
N THR A 53 -5.06 -5.69 -8.79
CA THR A 53 -5.33 -7.07 -9.18
C THR A 53 -4.11 -7.94 -8.94
N GLU A 54 -4.30 -9.25 -8.92
CA GLU A 54 -3.19 -10.20 -8.78
C GLU A 54 -2.16 -10.05 -9.92
N GLU A 55 -2.60 -9.65 -11.10
CA GLU A 55 -1.72 -9.39 -12.26
C GLU A 55 -0.79 -8.20 -12.02
N GLU A 56 -1.32 -7.08 -11.53
CA GLU A 56 -0.54 -5.89 -11.19
C GLU A 56 0.43 -6.16 -10.03
N TYR A 57 0.05 -7.00 -9.05
CA TYR A 57 0.96 -7.45 -7.99
C TYR A 57 2.15 -8.24 -8.55
N LYS A 58 1.90 -9.18 -9.47
CA LYS A 58 2.96 -9.97 -10.11
C LYS A 58 3.89 -9.09 -10.92
N GLN A 59 3.35 -8.14 -11.68
CA GLN A 59 4.18 -7.19 -12.43
C GLN A 59 5.07 -6.34 -11.52
N GLN A 60 4.56 -5.85 -10.38
CA GLN A 60 5.40 -5.13 -9.42
C GLN A 60 6.50 -6.02 -8.82
N GLN A 61 6.18 -7.27 -8.46
CA GLN A 61 7.19 -8.22 -7.97
C GLN A 61 8.27 -8.50 -9.03
N GLU A 62 7.89 -8.68 -10.29
CA GLU A 62 8.84 -8.86 -11.39
C GLU A 62 9.73 -7.62 -11.58
N ILE A 63 9.16 -6.42 -11.49
CA ILE A 63 9.93 -5.17 -11.58
C ILE A 63 10.91 -5.03 -10.40
N GLU A 64 10.50 -5.37 -9.18
CA GLU A 64 11.39 -5.35 -8.02
C GLU A 64 12.50 -6.40 -8.15
N GLU A 65 12.18 -7.61 -8.62
CA GLU A 65 13.16 -8.66 -8.87
C GLU A 65 14.15 -8.26 -9.96
N LEU A 66 13.68 -7.66 -11.06
CA LEU A 66 14.53 -7.14 -12.14
C LEU A 66 15.43 -6.01 -11.62
N LYS A 67 14.87 -5.03 -10.89
CA LYS A 67 15.67 -3.95 -10.28
C LYS A 67 16.74 -4.48 -9.33
N ASN A 68 16.45 -5.55 -8.59
CA ASN A 68 17.43 -6.19 -7.73
C ASN A 68 18.52 -6.92 -8.55
N LYS A 69 18.15 -7.56 -9.66
CA LYS A 69 19.11 -8.21 -10.59
C LYS A 69 20.02 -7.21 -11.32
N PHE A 70 19.52 -6.02 -11.67
CA PHE A 70 20.28 -4.97 -12.36
C PHE A 70 21.07 -4.03 -11.42
N ARG A 71 21.01 -4.24 -10.10
CA ARG A 71 21.79 -3.49 -9.10
C ARG A 71 23.23 -4.02 -8.89
N LYS A 72 23.75 -4.80 -9.84
CA LYS A 72 25.13 -5.34 -9.81
C LYS A 72 26.11 -4.43 -10.52
#